data_AF-A0A9E5NJG7-F1
#
_entry.id   AF-A0A9E5NJG7-F1
#
_cell.length_a   1.000
_cell.length_b   1.000
_cell.length_c   1.000
_cell.angle_alpha   90.00
_cell.angle_beta   90.00
_cell.angle_gamma   90.00
#
_symmetry.space_group_name_H-M   'P 1'
#
loop_
_entity.id
_entity.type
_entity.pdbx_description
1 polymer ?
#
loop_
_entity_poly.entity_id
_entity_poly.type
_entity_poly.pdbx_seq_one_letter_code
_entity_poly.pdbx_strand_id
1 'polypeptide(L)'
;MEWVEARVVEAPGVVLPVELPPLEVVDHREAEDGRRILEELRRVEDLAVWSEAQHRKEVGGQDRYELGGARALAIYTAPPGPSELQAVLDTVVPERVYLFARDPDLDEIQRFLERLAGLVKHRLGSFAGRATISLLAAATAQRESTVQVGVAWLAAQRQIIVVGQKGDELELAASDKAMRQDVLDLEEVAMPLKGALEETAAYRKHFKRASPEALFGHRRRVV
;
A
#
# COMPACT_ATOMS: atom_id res chain seq x y z
N MET A 1 35.24 11.75 -66.52
CA MET A 1 34.61 12.37 -65.34
C MET A 1 34.03 11.26 -64.51
N GLU A 2 34.49 11.23 -63.27
CA GLU A 2 34.53 10.11 -62.34
C GLU A 2 33.21 10.01 -61.58
N TRP A 3 32.57 8.84 -61.63
CA TRP A 3 31.38 8.57 -60.84
C TRP A 3 31.81 8.20 -59.42
N VAL A 4 31.46 9.02 -58.43
CA VAL A 4 31.70 8.74 -57.02
C VAL A 4 30.45 8.06 -56.44
N GLU A 5 30.64 6.84 -55.94
CA GLU A 5 29.61 6.01 -55.29
C GLU A 5 28.96 6.71 -54.10
N ALA A 6 27.62 6.71 -54.05
CA ALA A 6 26.86 7.13 -52.89
C ALA A 6 26.92 6.05 -51.81
N ARG A 7 27.58 6.33 -50.68
CA ARG A 7 27.46 5.51 -49.47
C ARG A 7 26.07 5.66 -48.87
N VAL A 8 25.35 4.55 -48.76
CA VAL A 8 24.13 4.47 -47.93
C VAL A 8 24.58 4.60 -46.47
N VAL A 9 24.19 5.70 -45.83
CA VAL A 9 24.30 5.86 -44.38
C VAL A 9 23.06 5.16 -43.79
N GLU A 10 23.26 4.05 -43.10
CA GLU A 10 22.21 3.46 -42.27
C GLU A 10 21.80 4.49 -41.23
N ALA A 11 20.57 4.99 -41.35
CA ALA A 11 19.98 5.83 -40.32
C ALA A 11 19.83 4.99 -39.03
N PRO A 12 20.21 5.51 -37.86
CA PRO A 12 19.97 4.83 -36.60
C PRO A 12 18.47 4.56 -36.49
N GLY A 13 18.11 3.29 -36.25
CA GLY A 13 16.72 2.86 -36.12
C GLY A 13 15.97 3.76 -35.15
N VAL A 14 14.99 4.49 -35.65
CA VAL A 14 14.08 5.28 -34.83
C VAL A 14 13.31 4.28 -33.96
N VAL A 15 13.67 4.21 -32.68
CA VAL A 15 12.86 3.53 -31.66
C VAL A 15 11.60 4.39 -31.51
N LEU A 16 10.53 4.00 -32.19
CA LEU A 16 9.22 4.61 -31.98
C LEU A 16 8.87 4.42 -30.50
N PRO A 17 8.52 5.48 -29.76
CA PRO A 17 7.97 5.32 -28.42
C PRO A 17 6.76 4.41 -28.53
N VAL A 18 6.77 3.29 -27.82
CA VAL A 18 5.56 2.47 -27.68
C VAL A 18 4.56 3.32 -26.92
N GLU A 19 3.59 3.90 -27.62
CA GLU A 19 2.46 4.57 -27.00
C GLU A 19 1.64 3.53 -26.23
N LEU A 20 1.93 3.40 -24.93
CA LEU A 20 1.14 2.53 -24.06
C LEU A 20 -0.31 3.02 -24.07
N PRO A 21 -1.29 2.14 -24.36
CA PRO A 21 -2.70 2.51 -24.50
C PRO A 21 -3.24 3.15 -23.23
N PRO A 22 -4.19 4.09 -23.33
CA PRO A 22 -4.66 4.84 -22.19
C PRO A 22 -5.22 3.99 -21.03
N LEU A 23 -4.68 4.19 -19.81
CA LEU A 23 -5.20 3.74 -18.53
C LEU A 23 -6.62 4.24 -18.43
N GLU A 24 -7.56 3.33 -18.50
CA GLU A 24 -8.96 3.61 -18.28
C GLU A 24 -9.22 3.59 -16.78
N VAL A 25 -9.89 4.62 -16.25
CA VAL A 25 -10.24 4.66 -14.83
C VAL A 25 -11.75 4.73 -14.70
N VAL A 26 -12.32 3.73 -14.03
CA VAL A 26 -13.74 3.61 -13.75
C VAL A 26 -13.96 3.86 -12.25
N ASP A 27 -14.78 4.85 -11.93
CA ASP A 27 -14.95 5.32 -10.55
C ASP A 27 -16.20 4.72 -9.88
N HIS A 28 -15.99 3.96 -8.81
CA HIS A 28 -17.02 3.34 -7.98
C HIS A 28 -16.92 3.78 -6.51
N ARG A 29 -16.22 4.88 -6.20
CA ARG A 29 -16.00 5.36 -4.81
C ARG A 29 -17.31 5.68 -4.09
N GLU A 30 -18.28 6.22 -4.83
CA GLU A 30 -19.61 6.59 -4.34
C GLU A 30 -20.67 5.49 -4.57
N ALA A 31 -20.28 4.32 -5.08
CA ALA A 31 -21.22 3.22 -5.28
C ALA A 31 -21.69 2.65 -3.93
N GLU A 32 -23.01 2.55 -3.74
CA GLU A 32 -23.63 1.99 -2.55
C GLU A 32 -23.21 0.53 -2.32
N ASP A 33 -23.29 -0.31 -3.36
CA ASP A 33 -22.92 -1.73 -3.30
C ASP A 33 -21.65 -2.04 -4.12
N GLY A 34 -20.54 -1.46 -3.67
CA GLY A 34 -19.23 -1.68 -4.31
C GLY A 34 -18.78 -3.16 -4.29
N ARG A 35 -19.24 -3.96 -3.32
CA ARG A 35 -18.87 -5.39 -3.24
C ARG A 35 -19.53 -6.19 -4.34
N ARG A 36 -20.82 -5.96 -4.59
CA ARG A 36 -21.52 -6.59 -5.72
C ARG A 36 -20.88 -6.23 -7.05
N ILE A 37 -20.55 -4.95 -7.26
CA ILE A 37 -19.86 -4.50 -8.48
C ILE A 37 -18.53 -5.24 -8.65
N LEU A 38 -17.73 -5.33 -7.57
CA LEU A 38 -16.46 -6.05 -7.60
C LEU A 38 -16.64 -7.54 -7.98
N GLU A 39 -17.67 -8.20 -7.45
CA GLU A 39 -17.98 -9.60 -7.78
C GLU A 39 -18.41 -9.78 -9.24
N GLU A 40 -19.15 -8.83 -9.81
CA GLU A 40 -19.52 -8.84 -11.21
C GLU A 40 -18.27 -8.66 -12.10
N LEU A 41 -17.39 -7.73 -11.77
CA LEU A 41 -16.13 -7.48 -12.50
C LEU A 41 -15.21 -8.71 -12.49
N ARG A 42 -15.08 -9.41 -11.36
CA ARG A 42 -14.29 -10.64 -11.24
C ARG A 42 -14.72 -11.78 -12.16
N ARG A 43 -15.97 -11.77 -12.64
CA ARG A 43 -16.49 -12.79 -13.55
C ARG A 43 -16.13 -12.53 -15.02
N VAL A 44 -15.78 -11.29 -15.35
CA VAL A 44 -15.65 -10.83 -16.75
C VAL A 44 -14.27 -10.27 -17.08
N GLU A 45 -13.48 -9.90 -16.08
CA GLU A 45 -12.12 -9.35 -16.26
C GLU A 45 -11.06 -10.22 -15.58
N ASP A 46 -9.84 -10.18 -16.13
CA ASP A 46 -8.64 -10.59 -15.42
C ASP A 46 -8.27 -9.49 -14.40
N LEU A 47 -8.82 -9.61 -13.19
CA LEU A 47 -8.85 -8.56 -12.18
C LEU A 47 -7.97 -8.89 -10.98
N ALA A 48 -6.88 -8.13 -10.83
CA ALA A 48 -6.18 -8.03 -9.55
C ALA A 48 -6.98 -7.14 -8.58
N VAL A 49 -7.16 -7.59 -7.33
CA VAL A 49 -7.90 -6.83 -6.31
C VAL A 49 -6.96 -6.46 -5.18
N TRP A 50 -6.59 -5.19 -5.11
CA TRP A 50 -5.81 -4.66 -4.00
C TRP A 50 -6.71 -4.34 -2.82
N SER A 51 -6.54 -5.11 -1.73
CA SER A 51 -7.30 -4.96 -0.50
C SER A 51 -6.42 -5.30 0.70
N GLU A 52 -6.45 -4.44 1.70
CA GLU A 52 -5.58 -4.50 2.88
C GLU A 52 -6.35 -4.48 4.18
N ALA A 53 -5.65 -4.71 5.30
CA ALA A 53 -6.24 -4.83 6.63
C ALA A 53 -7.43 -5.83 6.65
N GLN A 54 -8.58 -5.44 7.20
CA GLN A 54 -9.78 -6.28 7.25
C GLN A 54 -10.42 -6.49 5.87
N HIS A 55 -10.28 -5.53 4.95
CA HIS A 55 -10.89 -5.63 3.62
C HIS A 55 -10.35 -6.82 2.83
N ARG A 56 -9.10 -7.21 3.09
CA ARG A 56 -8.52 -8.40 2.46
C ARG A 56 -9.38 -9.65 2.67
N LYS A 57 -9.86 -9.87 3.90
CA LYS A 57 -10.76 -10.98 4.22
C LYS A 57 -12.18 -10.73 3.71
N GLU A 58 -12.63 -9.49 3.73
CA GLU A 58 -13.96 -9.09 3.27
C GLU A 58 -14.17 -9.41 1.79
N VAL A 59 -13.23 -9.05 0.92
CA VAL A 59 -13.37 -9.24 -0.53
C VAL A 59 -12.52 -10.38 -1.09
N GLY A 60 -11.72 -11.04 -0.26
CA GLY A 60 -10.81 -12.09 -0.72
C GLY A 60 -9.82 -11.58 -1.77
N GLY A 61 -9.23 -10.40 -1.54
CA GLY A 61 -8.21 -9.82 -2.41
C GLY A 61 -6.79 -10.09 -1.92
N GLN A 62 -5.85 -9.35 -2.50
CA GLN A 62 -4.41 -9.44 -2.26
C GLN A 62 -3.92 -8.13 -1.65
N ASP A 63 -2.94 -8.20 -0.75
CA ASP A 63 -2.25 -6.98 -0.30
C ASP A 63 -1.19 -6.53 -1.30
N ARG A 64 -0.61 -5.34 -1.09
CA ARG A 64 0.29 -4.70 -2.06
C ARG A 64 1.54 -5.52 -2.43
N TYR A 65 1.94 -6.48 -1.59
CA TYR A 65 3.14 -7.31 -1.81
C TYR A 65 2.83 -8.66 -2.45
N GLU A 66 1.55 -9.02 -2.55
CA GLU A 66 1.06 -10.26 -3.17
C GLU A 66 0.60 -10.05 -4.61
N LEU A 67 0.38 -8.79 -5.02
CA LEU A 67 -0.07 -8.43 -6.37
C LEU A 67 0.97 -8.79 -7.43
N GLY A 68 0.47 -9.24 -8.58
CA GLY A 68 1.25 -9.45 -9.79
C GLY A 68 0.62 -8.73 -10.99
N GLY A 69 1.20 -8.93 -12.17
CA GLY A 69 0.67 -8.36 -13.42
C GLY A 69 -0.75 -8.82 -13.71
N ALA A 70 -1.63 -7.87 -14.08
CA ALA A 70 -3.02 -8.15 -14.47
C ALA A 70 -3.53 -7.05 -15.40
N ARG A 71 -4.50 -7.39 -16.27
CA ARG A 71 -5.06 -6.41 -17.21
C ARG A 71 -5.88 -5.32 -16.50
N ALA A 72 -6.57 -5.67 -15.42
CA ALA A 72 -7.32 -4.74 -14.61
C ALA A 72 -6.91 -4.78 -13.14
N LEU A 73 -6.99 -3.62 -12.47
CA LEU A 73 -6.74 -3.46 -11.05
C LEU A 73 -7.94 -2.83 -10.34
N ALA A 74 -8.53 -3.52 -9.37
CA ALA A 74 -9.45 -2.91 -8.42
C ALA A 74 -8.69 -2.42 -7.20
N ILE A 75 -8.69 -1.10 -6.98
CA ILE A 75 -8.17 -0.48 -5.76
C ILE A 75 -9.32 -0.44 -4.75
N TYR A 76 -9.43 -1.52 -3.96
CA TYR A 76 -10.52 -1.67 -3.01
C TYR A 76 -10.28 -0.88 -1.74
N THR A 77 -9.12 -1.05 -1.10
CA THR A 77 -8.72 -0.25 0.07
C THR A 77 -8.07 1.06 -0.38
N ALA A 78 -8.41 2.18 0.28
CA ALA A 78 -7.75 3.45 0.03
C ALA A 78 -6.24 3.34 0.36
N PRO A 79 -5.32 3.63 -0.59
CA PRO A 79 -3.88 3.50 -0.36
C PRO A 79 -3.40 4.39 0.79
N PRO A 80 -2.36 3.99 1.55
CA PRO A 80 -1.83 4.85 2.61
C PRO A 80 -1.02 6.04 2.08
N GLY A 81 -0.65 6.02 0.80
CA GLY A 81 0.19 7.06 0.22
C GLY A 81 0.39 6.97 -1.28
N PRO A 82 0.95 8.04 -1.89
CA PRO A 82 1.19 8.10 -3.31
C PRO A 82 2.32 7.14 -3.74
N SER A 83 3.33 6.93 -2.91
CA SER A 83 4.43 6.00 -3.20
C SER A 83 3.94 4.55 -3.25
N GLU A 84 3.06 4.16 -2.32
CA GLU A 84 2.47 2.83 -2.27
C GLU A 84 1.51 2.59 -3.44
N LEU A 85 0.71 3.60 -3.80
CA LEU A 85 -0.11 3.55 -5.01
C LEU A 85 0.76 3.35 -6.26
N GLN A 86 1.82 4.14 -6.41
CA GLN A 86 2.71 4.06 -7.57
C GLN A 86 3.39 2.68 -7.67
N ALA A 87 3.89 2.14 -6.56
CA ALA A 87 4.51 0.82 -6.53
C ALA A 87 3.56 -0.29 -6.97
N VAL A 88 2.28 -0.22 -6.57
CA VAL A 88 1.25 -1.16 -7.03
C VAL A 88 0.98 -1.00 -8.52
N LEU A 89 0.85 0.22 -9.04
CA LEU A 89 0.66 0.46 -10.47
C LEU A 89 1.83 -0.03 -11.32
N ASP A 90 3.07 0.14 -10.82
CA ASP A 90 4.28 -0.33 -11.50
C ASP A 90 4.40 -1.86 -11.50
N THR A 91 3.85 -2.52 -10.47
CA THR A 91 3.86 -3.99 -10.35
C THR A 91 2.77 -4.64 -11.21
N VAL A 92 1.56 -4.07 -11.18
CA VAL A 92 0.39 -4.65 -11.86
C VAL A 92 0.37 -4.27 -13.35
N VAL A 93 0.86 -3.07 -13.68
CA VAL A 93 0.83 -2.48 -15.03
C VAL A 93 -0.55 -2.60 -15.70
N PRO A 94 -1.64 -2.12 -15.06
CA PRO A 94 -2.98 -2.34 -15.56
C PRO A 94 -3.30 -1.49 -16.80
N GLU A 95 -4.16 -2.02 -17.67
CA GLU A 95 -4.85 -1.27 -18.73
C GLU A 95 -6.05 -0.51 -18.16
N ARG A 96 -6.68 -1.03 -17.09
CA ARG A 96 -7.85 -0.43 -16.43
C ARG A 96 -7.75 -0.45 -14.91
N VAL A 97 -8.17 0.64 -14.26
CA VAL A 97 -8.29 0.74 -12.80
C VAL A 97 -9.73 0.99 -12.39
N TYR A 98 -10.23 0.19 -11.45
CA TYR A 98 -11.52 0.39 -10.78
C TYR A 98 -11.31 0.97 -9.38
N LEU A 99 -11.87 2.14 -9.11
CA LEU A 99 -11.69 2.84 -7.83
C LEU A 99 -12.85 2.58 -6.88
N PHE A 100 -12.59 1.93 -5.74
CA PHE A 100 -13.58 1.82 -4.66
C PHE A 100 -13.17 2.61 -3.41
N ALA A 101 -11.86 2.71 -3.15
CA ALA A 101 -11.25 3.55 -2.10
C ALA A 101 -11.93 3.44 -0.72
N ARG A 102 -12.24 2.22 -0.27
CA ARG A 102 -12.82 1.97 1.05
C ARG A 102 -11.80 2.31 2.14
N ASP A 103 -12.25 3.10 3.11
CA ASP A 103 -11.44 3.50 4.25
C ASP A 103 -11.23 2.30 5.18
N PRO A 104 -9.98 1.87 5.45
CA PRO A 104 -9.72 0.76 6.36
C PRO A 104 -9.88 1.14 7.83
N ASP A 105 -10.17 2.40 8.16
CA ASP A 105 -10.50 2.86 9.51
C ASP A 105 -9.37 2.67 10.54
N LEU A 106 -8.13 2.88 10.08
CA LEU A 106 -6.90 2.62 10.84
C LEU A 106 -5.96 3.84 10.88
N ASP A 107 -6.46 5.04 10.58
CA ASP A 107 -5.67 6.28 10.65
C ASP A 107 -5.72 6.96 12.03
N GLU A 108 -6.59 6.51 12.92
CA GLU A 108 -6.59 6.96 14.31
C GLU A 108 -5.54 6.21 15.13
N ILE A 109 -4.76 6.93 15.93
CA ILE A 109 -3.64 6.36 16.69
C ILE A 109 -4.06 5.18 17.58
N GLN A 110 -5.19 5.27 18.27
CA GLN A 110 -5.70 4.18 19.12
C GLN A 110 -6.05 2.94 18.28
N ARG A 111 -6.82 3.11 17.20
CA ARG A 111 -7.24 2.02 16.32
C ARG A 111 -6.05 1.33 15.66
N PHE A 112 -5.09 2.12 15.19
CA PHE A 112 -3.83 1.64 14.62
C PHE A 112 -3.03 0.81 15.65
N LEU A 113 -2.80 1.36 16.84
CA LEU A 113 -1.99 0.70 17.87
C LEU A 113 -2.66 -0.57 18.41
N GLU A 114 -3.98 -0.57 18.59
CA GLU A 114 -4.74 -1.77 18.98
C GLU A 114 -4.59 -2.88 17.93
N ARG A 115 -4.75 -2.52 16.65
CA ARG A 115 -4.58 -3.44 15.54
C ARG A 115 -3.14 -3.98 15.47
N LEU A 116 -2.14 -3.11 15.56
CA LEU A 116 -0.73 -3.48 15.50
C LEU A 116 -0.33 -4.37 16.68
N ALA A 117 -0.75 -4.03 17.90
CA ALA A 117 -0.50 -4.84 19.08
C ALA A 117 -1.11 -6.24 18.96
N GLY A 118 -2.33 -6.34 18.41
CA GLY A 118 -2.97 -7.63 18.12
C GLY A 118 -2.16 -8.48 17.11
N LEU A 119 -1.67 -7.85 16.05
CA LEU A 119 -0.82 -8.51 15.04
C LEU A 119 0.50 -8.99 15.65
N VAL A 120 1.19 -8.14 16.41
CA VAL A 120 2.45 -8.49 17.05
C VAL A 120 2.28 -9.60 18.08
N LYS A 121 1.23 -9.54 18.91
CA LYS A 121 0.90 -10.62 19.86
C LYS A 121 0.65 -11.94 19.14
N HIS A 122 -0.03 -11.92 17.99
CA HIS A 122 -0.22 -13.10 17.17
C HIS A 122 1.13 -13.65 16.64
N ARG A 123 2.04 -12.78 16.21
CA ARG A 123 3.40 -13.15 15.78
C ARG A 123 4.23 -13.77 16.90
N LEU A 124 4.18 -13.20 18.11
CA LEU A 124 4.79 -13.79 19.31
C LEU A 124 4.27 -15.20 19.60
N GLY A 125 2.94 -15.39 19.56
CA GLY A 125 2.32 -16.67 19.91
C GLY A 125 2.38 -17.76 18.84
N SER A 126 2.38 -17.40 17.55
CA SER A 126 2.22 -18.35 16.44
C SER A 126 3.44 -18.45 15.53
N PHE A 127 4.35 -17.48 15.58
CA PHE A 127 5.50 -17.36 14.66
C PHE A 127 6.83 -17.15 15.39
N ALA A 128 6.90 -17.51 16.68
CA ALA A 128 8.08 -17.34 17.53
C ALA A 128 8.62 -15.90 17.50
N GLY A 129 7.71 -14.91 17.42
CA GLY A 129 8.07 -13.50 17.41
C GLY A 129 8.63 -12.97 16.07
N ARG A 130 8.72 -13.81 15.03
CA ARG A 130 9.13 -13.37 13.70
C ARG A 130 8.00 -12.67 12.96
N ALA A 131 8.29 -11.50 12.41
CA ALA A 131 7.39 -10.72 11.58
C ALA A 131 8.20 -10.01 10.48
N THR A 132 7.50 -9.42 9.51
CA THR A 132 8.11 -8.46 8.59
C THR A 132 7.38 -7.12 8.63
N ILE A 133 8.09 -6.03 8.32
CA ILE A 133 7.52 -4.68 8.26
C ILE A 133 6.46 -4.60 7.17
N SER A 134 6.75 -5.11 5.96
CA SER A 134 5.84 -5.14 4.82
C SER A 134 4.54 -5.86 5.16
N LEU A 135 4.62 -7.01 5.83
CA LEU A 135 3.43 -7.74 6.29
C LEU A 135 2.61 -6.91 7.28
N LEU A 136 3.26 -6.31 8.28
CA LEU A 136 2.55 -5.48 9.27
C LEU A 136 1.91 -4.27 8.59
N ALA A 137 2.59 -3.63 7.63
CA ALA A 137 2.10 -2.50 6.85
C ALA A 137 0.85 -2.85 6.05
N ALA A 138 0.86 -3.97 5.33
CA ALA A 138 -0.30 -4.51 4.63
C ALA A 138 -1.45 -4.86 5.60
N ALA A 139 -1.14 -5.46 6.75
CA ALA A 139 -2.14 -5.90 7.72
C ALA A 139 -2.79 -4.75 8.52
N THR A 140 -2.18 -3.57 8.52
CA THR A 140 -2.73 -2.32 9.07
C THR A 140 -3.15 -1.33 7.98
N ALA A 141 -2.98 -1.67 6.70
CA ALA A 141 -3.11 -0.76 5.56
C ALA A 141 -2.29 0.54 5.70
N GLN A 142 -1.20 0.54 6.47
CA GLN A 142 -0.35 1.72 6.73
C GLN A 142 0.95 1.67 5.92
N ARG A 143 1.75 2.73 5.98
CA ARG A 143 3.11 2.76 5.42
C ARG A 143 4.07 1.99 6.31
N GLU A 144 5.14 1.48 5.71
CA GLU A 144 6.21 0.79 6.45
C GLU A 144 6.84 1.68 7.51
N SER A 145 7.08 2.96 7.19
CA SER A 145 7.59 3.96 8.14
C SER A 145 6.66 4.16 9.34
N THR A 146 5.34 4.24 9.12
CA THR A 146 4.34 4.33 10.20
C THR A 146 4.37 3.09 11.09
N VAL A 147 4.52 1.90 10.50
CA VAL A 147 4.66 0.64 11.25
C VAL A 147 5.93 0.62 12.09
N GLN A 148 7.06 1.06 11.55
CA GLN A 148 8.32 1.14 12.31
C GLN A 148 8.17 2.01 13.55
N VAL A 149 7.56 3.20 13.42
CA VAL A 149 7.28 4.08 14.57
C VAL A 149 6.29 3.41 15.54
N GLY A 150 5.24 2.75 15.03
CA GLY A 150 4.30 1.99 15.87
C GLY A 150 4.95 0.86 16.66
N VAL A 151 5.86 0.10 16.05
CA VAL A 151 6.63 -0.95 16.73
C VAL A 151 7.55 -0.34 17.79
N ALA A 152 8.24 0.76 17.49
CA ALA A 152 9.04 1.49 18.46
C ALA A 152 8.20 1.99 19.64
N TRP A 153 6.98 2.47 19.38
CA TRP A 153 6.04 2.88 20.42
C TRP A 153 5.63 1.71 21.33
N LEU A 154 5.31 0.55 20.75
CA LEU A 154 4.98 -0.66 21.53
C LEU A 154 6.17 -1.14 22.39
N ALA A 155 7.38 -1.01 21.87
CA ALA A 155 8.60 -1.32 22.60
C ALA A 155 8.86 -0.33 23.74
N ALA A 156 8.66 0.98 23.51
CA ALA A 156 8.80 2.01 24.53
C ALA A 156 7.80 1.82 25.67
N GLN A 157 6.59 1.36 25.36
CA GLN A 157 5.57 0.97 26.34
C GLN A 157 5.84 -0.39 27.01
N ARG A 158 6.98 -1.02 26.73
CA ARG A 158 7.36 -2.35 27.21
C ARG A 158 6.28 -3.41 26.96
N GLN A 159 5.52 -3.28 25.88
CA GLN A 159 4.59 -4.33 25.45
C GLN A 159 5.34 -5.46 24.74
N ILE A 160 6.45 -5.12 24.09
CA ILE A 160 7.32 -6.01 23.33
C ILE A 160 8.79 -5.60 23.49
N ILE A 161 9.70 -6.47 23.06
CA ILE A 161 11.12 -6.19 22.91
C ILE A 161 11.47 -6.45 21.44
N VAL A 162 12.16 -5.52 20.78
CA VAL A 162 12.74 -5.74 19.45
C VAL A 162 14.14 -6.32 19.66
N VAL A 163 14.31 -7.60 19.35
CA VAL A 163 15.58 -8.35 19.55
C VAL A 163 16.54 -8.10 18.38
N GLY A 164 15.99 -7.97 17.17
CA GLY A 164 16.76 -7.71 15.97
C GLY A 164 15.88 -7.18 14.85
N GLN A 165 16.51 -6.42 13.96
CA GLN A 165 15.92 -5.97 12.70
C GLN A 165 16.97 -6.06 11.60
N LYS A 166 16.61 -6.69 10.49
CA LYS A 166 17.45 -6.76 9.29
C LYS A 166 16.60 -6.51 8.05
N GLY A 167 16.68 -5.29 7.53
CA GLY A 167 15.80 -4.87 6.43
C GLY A 167 14.34 -4.97 6.83
N ASP A 168 13.58 -5.79 6.11
CA ASP A 168 12.17 -6.05 6.35
C ASP A 168 11.90 -7.02 7.52
N GLU A 169 12.88 -7.85 7.91
CA GLU A 169 12.71 -8.87 8.95
C GLU A 169 12.80 -8.27 10.37
N LEU A 170 11.85 -8.65 11.22
CA LEU A 170 11.78 -8.31 12.64
C LEU A 170 11.79 -9.57 13.53
N GLU A 171 12.61 -9.54 14.57
CA GLU A 171 12.58 -10.50 15.68
C GLU A 171 12.07 -9.81 16.94
N LEU A 172 10.93 -10.29 17.46
CA LEU A 172 10.24 -9.72 18.60
C LEU A 172 10.23 -10.72 19.76
N ALA A 173 10.37 -10.22 20.99
CA ALA A 173 10.18 -10.99 22.21
C ALA A 173 9.09 -10.38 23.09
N ALA A 174 8.48 -11.21 23.93
CA ALA A 174 7.56 -10.74 24.95
C ALA A 174 8.34 -9.97 26.02
N SER A 175 7.79 -8.84 26.46
CA SER A 175 8.34 -8.08 27.58
C SER A 175 7.80 -8.65 28.90
N ASP A 176 8.69 -8.81 29.88
CA ASP A 176 8.32 -9.25 31.22
C ASP A 176 7.86 -8.03 32.04
N LYS A 177 6.58 -7.99 32.41
CA LYS A 177 5.90 -6.80 32.99
C LYS A 177 6.43 -6.37 34.38
N ALA A 178 7.50 -6.98 34.88
CA ALA A 178 7.91 -6.94 36.29
C ALA A 178 8.95 -5.86 36.66
N MET A 179 9.53 -5.10 35.71
CA MET A 179 10.55 -4.09 36.05
C MET A 179 10.01 -2.65 36.07
N ARG A 180 10.32 -1.96 37.17
CA ARG A 180 9.97 -0.57 37.54
C ARG A 180 10.40 0.48 36.50
N GLN A 181 9.66 1.59 36.57
CA GLN A 181 9.63 2.74 35.65
C GLN A 181 10.95 3.50 35.56
N ASP A 182 11.55 3.47 34.37
CA ASP A 182 12.24 4.64 33.84
C ASP A 182 11.25 5.26 32.83
N VAL A 183 10.94 6.53 33.02
CA VAL A 183 10.03 7.30 32.14
C VAL A 183 10.74 7.47 30.81
N LEU A 184 10.48 6.55 29.87
CA LEU A 184 10.71 6.84 28.46
C LEU A 184 9.73 7.96 28.09
N ASP A 185 10.22 8.98 27.40
CA ASP A 185 9.37 10.09 26.96
C ASP A 185 8.43 9.58 25.86
N LEU A 186 7.25 9.12 26.29
CA LEU A 186 6.22 8.63 25.40
C LEU A 186 5.74 9.73 24.43
N GLU A 187 5.93 11.00 24.75
CA GLU A 187 5.61 12.11 23.86
C GLU A 187 6.56 12.16 22.66
N GLU A 188 7.86 11.89 22.86
CA GLU A 188 8.86 11.87 21.79
C GLU A 188 8.54 10.83 20.70
N VAL A 189 7.95 9.68 21.06
CA VAL A 189 7.58 8.63 20.09
C VAL A 189 6.14 8.79 19.59
N ALA A 190 5.23 9.34 20.40
CA ALA A 190 3.84 9.54 20.02
C ALA A 190 3.67 10.66 18.97
N MET A 191 4.47 11.71 19.02
CA MET A 191 4.35 12.84 18.10
C MET A 191 4.67 12.46 16.64
N PRO A 192 5.78 11.76 16.33
CA PRO A 192 6.04 11.25 14.98
C PRO A 192 4.95 10.29 14.48
N LEU A 193 4.43 9.43 15.36
CA LEU A 193 3.37 8.48 14.98
C LEU A 193 2.09 9.20 14.58
N LYS A 194 1.68 10.20 15.37
CA LYS A 194 0.51 11.01 15.09
C LYS A 194 0.65 11.73 13.74
N GLY A 195 1.79 12.37 13.49
CA GLY A 195 2.06 13.05 12.22
C GLY A 195 1.98 12.10 11.01
N ALA A 196 2.58 10.92 11.11
CA ALA A 196 2.56 9.92 10.02
C ALA A 196 1.14 9.40 9.72
N LEU A 197 0.32 9.21 10.75
CA LEU A 197 -1.08 8.81 10.61
C LEU A 197 -1.95 9.94 10.04
N GLU A 198 -1.73 11.19 10.48
CA GLU A 198 -2.42 12.36 9.94
C GLU A 198 -2.10 12.58 8.45
N GLU A 199 -0.85 12.37 8.03
CA GLU A 199 -0.46 12.41 6.62
C GLU A 199 -1.21 11.34 5.80
N THR A 200 -1.30 10.11 6.32
CA THR A 200 -2.04 9.03 5.68
C THR A 200 -3.53 9.36 5.57
N ALA A 201 -4.12 9.88 6.65
CA ALA A 201 -5.52 10.32 6.67
C ALA A 201 -5.79 11.44 5.65
N ALA A 202 -4.88 12.42 5.56
CA ALA A 202 -4.97 13.52 4.61
C ALA A 202 -4.88 13.00 3.16
N TYR A 203 -3.94 12.09 2.89
CA TYR A 203 -3.81 11.46 1.59
C TYR A 203 -5.06 10.66 1.21
N ARG A 204 -5.62 9.82 2.09
CA ARG A 204 -6.84 9.07 1.79
C ARG A 204 -8.05 9.97 1.55
N LYS A 205 -8.18 11.07 2.31
CA LYS A 205 -9.21 12.09 2.06
C LYS A 205 -9.05 12.74 0.69
N HIS A 206 -7.82 13.04 0.28
CA HIS A 206 -7.52 13.52 -1.06
C HIS A 206 -7.84 12.45 -2.12
N PHE A 207 -7.37 11.21 -1.94
CA PHE A 207 -7.60 10.07 -2.82
C PHE A 207 -9.09 9.77 -3.05
N LYS A 208 -9.93 9.99 -2.04
CA LYS A 208 -11.39 9.81 -2.16
C LYS A 208 -12.08 10.93 -2.96
N ARG A 209 -11.54 12.16 -2.95
CA ARG A 209 -12.21 13.36 -3.51
C ARG A 209 -11.62 13.84 -4.83
N ALA A 210 -10.34 13.57 -5.08
CA ALA A 210 -9.66 14.00 -6.28
C ALA A 210 -10.27 13.34 -7.52
N SER A 211 -10.26 14.05 -8.65
CA SER A 211 -10.65 13.44 -9.91
C SER A 211 -9.63 12.36 -10.32
N PRO A 212 -10.02 11.36 -11.12
CA PRO A 212 -9.08 10.35 -11.62
C PRO A 212 -7.84 10.97 -12.30
N GLU A 213 -8.00 12.08 -13.04
CA GLU A 213 -6.89 12.77 -13.70
C GLU A 213 -5.88 13.35 -12.71
N ALA A 214 -6.34 13.82 -11.55
CA ALA A 214 -5.46 14.33 -10.51
C ALA A 214 -4.67 13.20 -9.81
N LEU A 215 -5.22 11.98 -9.76
CA LEU A 215 -4.59 10.82 -9.11
C LEU A 215 -3.61 10.08 -10.01
N PHE A 216 -3.89 10.00 -11.31
CA PHE A 216 -3.12 9.20 -12.28
C PHE A 216 -2.39 10.06 -13.34
N GLY A 217 -2.56 11.38 -13.32
CA GLY A 217 -1.89 12.35 -14.19
C GLY A 217 -2.50 12.51 -15.59
N HIS A 218 -1.88 13.38 -16.41
CA HIS A 218 -2.33 13.76 -17.76
C HIS A 218 -2.30 12.64 -18.81
N ARG A 219 -1.81 11.47 -18.44
CA ARG A 219 -2.03 10.29 -19.25
C ARG A 219 -3.43 9.79 -18.87
N ARG A 220 -4.43 10.11 -19.71
CA ARG A 220 -5.47 9.17 -20.21
C ARG A 220 -6.95 9.50 -19.87
N ARG A 221 -7.88 8.68 -20.41
CA ARG A 221 -9.31 8.96 -20.71
C ARG A 221 -10.21 8.42 -19.58
N VAL A 222 -11.01 9.28 -18.95
CA VAL A 222 -12.03 8.88 -17.97
C VAL A 222 -13.31 8.45 -18.69
N VAL A 223 -13.90 7.32 -18.29
CA VAL A 223 -15.14 6.74 -18.86
C VAL A 223 -16.18 6.58 -17.77
#